data_AF-A0A1Z4BYR3-F1
#
_entry.id   AF-A0A1Z4BYR3-F1
#
_cell.length_a   1.000
_cell.length_b   1.000
_cell.length_c   1.000
_cell.angle_alpha   90.00
_cell.angle_beta   90.00
_cell.angle_gamma   90.00
#
_symmetry.space_group_name_H-M   'P 1'
#
loop_
_entity.id
_entity.type
_entity.pdbx_description
1 polymer ?
#
loop_
_entity_poly.entity_id
_entity_poly.type
_entity_poly.pdbx_seq_one_letter_code
_entity_poly.pdbx_strand_id
1 'polypeptide(L)' 'MLPSFKHPIPPPSLKHEQLNYERFKTKEAAKLSIIDYFAFYNGRRSHSTLGYKTPLEFEREFYSKVA' A
#
# COMPACT_ATOMS: atom_id res chain seq x y z
N MET A 1 -22.82 -5.41 3.37
CA MET A 1 -22.45 -5.62 4.79
C MET A 1 -21.11 -6.32 4.80
N LEU A 2 -20.00 -5.58 4.98
CA LEU A 2 -18.66 -6.18 5.04
C LEU A 2 -18.45 -6.77 6.44
N PRO A 3 -17.82 -7.95 6.57
CA PRO A 3 -17.66 -8.60 7.88
C PRO A 3 -16.71 -7.78 8.77
N SER A 4 -17.16 -7.51 10.01
CA SER A 4 -16.34 -6.97 11.09
C SER A 4 -15.25 -7.97 11.48
N PHE A 5 -14.00 -7.65 11.17
CA PHE A 5 -12.85 -8.38 11.69
C PHE A 5 -12.67 -8.05 13.18
N LYS A 6 -12.82 -9.06 14.05
CA LYS A 6 -12.71 -8.95 15.52
C LYS A 6 -11.32 -8.59 16.05
N HIS A 7 -10.33 -8.41 15.18
CA HIS A 7 -9.09 -7.70 15.47
C HIS A 7 -8.74 -6.88 14.22
N PRO A 8 -8.62 -5.54 14.30
CA PRO A 8 -8.12 -4.77 13.18
C PRO A 8 -6.65 -5.13 13.01
N ILE A 9 -6.35 -6.01 12.06
CA ILE A 9 -4.99 -6.03 11.51
C ILE A 9 -4.82 -4.62 10.94
N PRO A 10 -3.90 -3.79 11.48
CA PRO A 10 -3.68 -2.46 10.92
C PRO A 10 -3.38 -2.63 9.43
N PRO A 11 -3.88 -1.72 8.55
CA PRO A 11 -3.59 -1.80 7.13
C PRO A 11 -2.09 -2.00 6.98
N PRO A 12 -1.63 -3.02 6.23
CA PRO A 12 -0.23 -3.40 6.36
C PRO A 12 0.64 -2.22 5.96
N SER A 13 1.57 -1.88 6.83
CA SER A 13 2.42 -0.71 6.71
C SER A 13 3.76 -1.09 6.07
N LEU A 14 4.46 -0.12 5.49
CA LEU A 14 5.82 -0.29 4.98
C LEU A 14 6.73 -0.98 6.02
N LYS A 15 6.55 -0.65 7.32
CA LYS A 15 7.28 -1.31 8.40
C LYS A 15 7.03 -2.81 8.43
N HIS A 16 5.76 -3.23 8.37
CA HIS A 16 5.38 -4.63 8.49
C HIS A 16 5.66 -5.42 7.22
N GLU A 17 5.40 -4.87 6.04
CA GLU A 17 5.51 -5.61 4.78
C GLU A 17 6.94 -5.64 4.22
N GLN A 18 7.74 -4.60 4.46
CA GLN A 18 9.08 -4.46 3.87
C GLN A 18 10.19 -4.42 4.92
N LEU A 19 10.14 -3.44 5.84
CA LEU A 19 11.30 -3.10 6.68
C LEU A 19 11.60 -4.12 7.78
N ASN A 20 10.60 -4.84 8.29
CA ASN A 20 10.80 -5.85 9.33
C ASN A 20 11.53 -7.10 8.82
N TYR A 21 11.51 -7.35 7.51
CA TYR A 21 12.10 -8.55 6.90
C TYR A 21 13.38 -8.26 6.12
N GLU A 22 13.70 -6.98 5.89
CA GLU A 22 14.90 -6.57 5.16
C GLU A 22 15.99 -6.00 6.09
N ARG A 23 17.23 -6.46 5.88
CA ARG A 23 18.43 -5.84 6.44
C ARG A 23 19.23 -5.17 5.34
N PHE A 24 19.22 -3.85 5.31
CA PHE A 24 19.96 -3.08 4.33
C PHE A 24 21.43 -2.92 4.73
N LYS A 25 22.33 -3.19 3.80
CA LYS A 25 23.78 -2.97 3.98
C LYS A 25 24.14 -1.48 3.92
N THR A 26 23.36 -0.68 3.18
CA THR A 26 23.60 0.75 2.97
C THR A 26 22.30 1.54 3.03
N LYS A 27 22.42 2.85 3.28
CA LYS A 27 21.27 3.76 3.28
C LYS A 27 20.66 3.90 1.89
N GLU A 28 21.48 3.81 0.85
CA GLU A 28 21.08 3.89 -0.56
C GLU A 28 20.22 2.69 -0.94
N ALA A 29 20.59 1.48 -0.52
CA ALA A 29 19.78 0.29 -0.71
C ALA A 29 18.41 0.40 -0.01
N ALA A 30 18.38 0.93 1.21
CA ALA A 30 17.14 1.17 1.93
C ALA A 30 16.23 2.16 1.19
N LYS A 31 16.80 3.26 0.67
CA LYS A 31 16.04 4.25 -0.12
C LYS A 31 15.43 3.64 -1.37
N LEU A 32 16.19 2.82 -2.10
CA LEU A 32 15.69 2.17 -3.31
C LEU A 32 14.53 1.22 -3.00
N SER A 33 14.68 0.37 -1.97
CA SER A 33 13.61 -0.53 -1.50
C SER A 33 12.34 0.24 -1.12
N ILE A 34 12.47 1.40 -0.46
CA ILE A 34 11.32 2.25 -0.11
C ILE A 34 10.64 2.81 -1.37
N ILE A 35 11.41 3.24 -2.37
CA ILE A 35 10.87 3.73 -3.65
C ILE A 35 10.11 2.61 -4.38
N ASP A 36 10.69 1.42 -4.44
CA ASP A 36 10.07 0.25 -5.06
C ASP A 36 8.76 -0.13 -4.35
N TYR A 37 8.77 -0.09 -3.02
CA TYR A 37 7.56 -0.31 -2.21
C TYR A 37 6.48 0.73 -2.51
N PHE A 38 6.82 2.03 -2.65
CA PHE A 38 5.83 3.04 -2.99
C PHE A 38 5.21 2.81 -4.37
N ALA A 39 6.01 2.44 -5.38
CA ALA A 39 5.51 2.11 -6.70
C ALA A 39 4.56 0.89 -6.66
N PHE A 40 4.92 -0.13 -5.90
CA PHE A 40 4.06 -1.29 -5.66
C PHE A 40 2.76 -0.92 -4.94
N TYR A 41 2.85 -0.20 -3.83
CA TYR A 41 1.71 0.18 -2.99
C TYR A 41 0.69 1.00 -3.78
N ASN A 42 1.15 2.04 -4.48
CA ASN A 42 0.24 2.96 -5.19
C ASN A 42 -0.30 2.38 -6.50
N GLY A 43 0.45 1.50 -7.17
CA GLY A 43 0.12 1.06 -8.52
C GLY A 43 -0.29 -0.40 -8.69
N ARG A 44 -0.08 -1.26 -7.68
CA ARG A 44 -0.33 -2.71 -7.80
C ARG A 44 -1.02 -3.33 -6.59
N ARG A 45 -0.84 -2.74 -5.41
CA ARG A 45 -1.40 -3.28 -4.17
C ARG A 45 -2.91 -3.05 -4.13
N SER A 46 -3.66 -4.14 -3.99
CA SER A 46 -5.11 -4.09 -3.80
C SER A 46 -5.45 -3.79 -2.34
N HIS A 47 -6.35 -2.83 -2.11
CA HIS A 47 -6.82 -2.45 -0.79
C HIS A 47 -8.31 -2.78 -0.62
N SER A 48 -8.64 -3.63 0.35
CA SER A 48 -10.04 -3.98 0.65
C SER A 48 -10.88 -2.76 1.04
N THR A 49 -10.27 -1.78 1.71
CA THR A 49 -10.91 -0.50 2.05
C THR A 49 -11.22 0.38 0.84
N LEU A 50 -10.52 0.18 -0.28
CA LEU A 50 -10.75 0.85 -1.56
C LEU A 50 -11.62 0.01 -2.51
N GLY A 51 -12.26 -1.06 -2.01
CA GLY A 51 -13.04 -1.98 -2.85
C GLY A 51 -12.17 -2.82 -3.77
N TYR A 52 -11.03 -3.28 -3.26
CA TYR A 52 -10.03 -4.08 -3.98
C TYR A 52 -9.31 -3.37 -5.13
N LYS A 53 -9.29 -2.03 -5.09
CA LYS A 53 -8.56 -1.18 -6.02
C LYS A 53 -7.20 -0.78 -5.45
N THR A 54 -6.31 -0.38 -6.35
CA THR A 54 -5.09 0.35 -6.00
C THR A 54 -5.43 1.81 -5.65
N PRO A 55 -4.58 2.50 -4.87
CA PRO A 55 -4.75 3.93 -4.61
C PRO A 55 -4.87 4.75 -5.89
N LEU A 56 -4.05 4.45 -6.90
CA LEU A 56 -4.08 5.18 -8.18
C LEU A 56 -5.38 4.97 -8.95
N GLU A 57 -5.93 3.75 -8.97
CA GLU A 57 -7.24 3.48 -9.60
C GLU A 57 -8.37 4.20 -8.86
N PHE A 58 -8.33 4.18 -7.53
CA PHE A 58 -9.32 4.88 -6.71
C PHE A 58 -9.32 6.39 -6.99
N GLU A 59 -8.15 7.03 -7.03
CA GLU A 59 -8.03 8.46 -7.35
C GLU A 59 -8.51 8.77 -8.77
N ARG A 60 -8.11 7.97 -9.76
CA ARG A 60 -8.55 8.15 -11.16
C ARG A 60 -10.07 8.11 -11.30
N GLU A 61 -10.72 7.14 -10.64
CA GLU A 61 -12.18 7.06 -10.65
C GLU A 61 -12.83 8.23 -9.92
N PHE A 62 -12.26 8.68 -8.80
CA PHE A 62 -12.76 9.83 -8.06
C PHE A 62 -12.73 11.09 -8.93
N TYR A 63 -11.60 11.42 -9.55
CA TYR A 63 -11.48 12.59 -10.41
C TYR A 63 -12.32 12.50 -11.68
N SER A 64 -12.52 11.30 -12.24
CA SER A 64 -13.38 11.11 -13.41
C SER A 64 -14.87 11.29 -13.11
N LYS A 65 -15.30 11.14 -11.86
CA LYS A 65 -16.69 11.34 -11.42
C LYS A 65 -16.98 12.75 -10.92
N VAL A 66 -15.93 13.49 -10.56
CA VAL A 66 -16.00 14.87 -10.06
C VAL A 66 -15.89 15.89 -11.21
N ALA A 67 -15.31 15.49 -12.34
CA ALA A 67 -15.35 16.23 -13.61
C ALA A 67 -16.71 16.11 -14.30
#